data_AF-A0A7C1NNY9-F1
#
_entry.id   AF-A0A7C1NNY9-F1
#
_cell.length_a   1.000
_cell.length_b   1.000
_cell.length_c   1.000
_cell.angle_alpha   90.00
_cell.angle_beta   90.00
_cell.angle_gamma   90.00
#
_symmetry.space_group_name_H-M   'P 1'
#
loop_
_entity.id
_entity.type
_entity.pdbx_description
1 polymer ?
#
loop_
_entity_poly.entity_id
_entity_poly.type
_entity_poly.pdbx_seq_one_letter_code
_entity_poly.pdbx_strand_id
1 'polypeptide(L)'
;MGDYSVNKVAIRERMTKGKFAGGAISFKLEAAIQLIADLDVAVLSPTQIKSALSEKPIPIPFSDTGLKVFQETAFKVAYAAHILK
;
A
#
# COMPACT_ATOMS: atom_id res chain seq x y z
N MET A 1 12.68 12.50 1.52
CA MET A 1 12.06 12.23 0.21
C MET A 1 12.23 13.34 -0.84
N GLY A 2 13.06 14.37 -0.56
CA GLY A 2 13.22 15.53 -1.45
C GLY A 2 13.73 15.20 -2.85
N ASP A 3 14.52 14.13 -3.02
CA ASP A 3 15.07 13.75 -4.34
C ASP A 3 14.05 13.04 -5.24
N TYR A 4 13.04 12.38 -4.65
CA TYR A 4 12.05 11.56 -5.37
C TYR A 4 10.61 12.09 -5.27
N SER A 5 10.39 13.20 -4.56
CA SER A 5 9.09 13.87 -4.41
C SER A 5 7.94 12.97 -3.91
N VAL A 6 8.23 11.89 -3.19
CA VAL A 6 7.17 11.07 -2.57
C VAL A 6 6.72 11.73 -1.26
N ASN A 7 5.43 11.94 -1.14
CA ASN A 7 4.79 12.69 -0.07
C ASN A 7 3.77 11.83 0.70
N LYS A 8 3.40 10.66 0.14
CA LYS A 8 2.50 9.69 0.77
C LYS A 8 2.99 8.27 0.56
N VAL A 9 2.88 7.43 1.59
CA VAL A 9 3.09 5.99 1.53
C VAL A 9 1.85 5.27 2.02
N ALA A 10 1.42 4.25 1.27
CA ALA A 10 0.30 3.39 1.65
C ALA A 10 0.81 2.00 2.00
N ILE A 11 0.45 1.52 3.18
CA ILE A 11 0.84 0.21 3.71
C ILE A 11 -0.41 -0.66 3.78
N ARG A 12 -0.32 -1.88 3.25
CA ARG A 12 -1.36 -2.88 3.44
C ARG A 12 -1.27 -3.43 4.86
N GLU A 13 -2.35 -3.31 5.61
CA GLU A 13 -2.45 -3.84 6.97
C GLU A 13 -2.13 -5.35 6.99
N ARG A 14 -1.30 -5.73 7.95
CA ARG A 14 -0.94 -7.13 8.19
C ARG A 14 -2.06 -7.87 8.91
N MET A 15 -2.18 -9.16 8.62
CA MET A 15 -3.00 -10.04 9.47
C MET A 15 -2.24 -10.38 10.75
N THR A 16 -2.95 -10.56 11.86
CA THR A 16 -2.34 -10.98 13.14
C THR A 16 -2.10 -12.49 13.22
N LYS A 17 -2.74 -13.26 12.34
CA LYS A 17 -2.67 -14.73 12.29
C LYS A 17 -2.71 -15.23 10.83
N GLY A 18 -2.22 -16.45 10.59
CA GLY A 18 -2.28 -17.11 9.28
C GLY A 18 -1.04 -16.89 8.40
N LYS A 19 -1.09 -17.43 7.17
CA LYS A 19 0.05 -17.48 6.22
C LYS A 19 0.61 -16.09 5.82
N PHE A 20 -0.17 -15.03 6.01
CA PHE A 20 0.24 -13.65 5.70
C PHE A 20 0.40 -12.78 6.95
N ALA A 21 0.63 -13.40 8.12
CA ALA A 21 0.96 -12.67 9.32
C ALA A 21 2.36 -12.06 9.21
N GLY A 22 2.47 -10.76 9.44
CA GLY A 22 3.75 -10.06 9.44
C GLY A 22 4.57 -10.42 10.68
N GLY A 23 5.78 -10.92 10.49
CA GLY A 23 6.73 -11.21 11.57
C GLY A 23 7.40 -9.96 12.15
N ALA A 24 8.33 -10.17 13.09
CA ALA A 24 9.05 -9.09 13.77
C ALA A 24 9.84 -8.18 12.80
N ILE A 25 10.43 -8.75 11.74
CA ILE A 25 11.18 -7.98 10.75
C ILE A 25 10.26 -7.05 9.96
N SER A 26 9.16 -7.56 9.40
CA SER A 26 8.18 -6.73 8.68
C SER A 26 7.59 -5.65 9.57
N PHE A 27 7.35 -5.94 10.85
CA PHE A 27 6.86 -4.94 11.79
C PHE A 27 7.84 -3.77 11.98
N LYS A 28 9.13 -4.07 12.14
CA LYS A 28 10.17 -3.03 12.25
C LYS A 28 10.28 -2.22 10.97
N LEU A 29 10.16 -2.86 9.80
CA LEU A 29 10.19 -2.16 8.51
C LEU A 29 8.98 -1.23 8.34
N GLU A 30 7.79 -1.69 8.71
CA GLU A 30 6.56 -0.87 8.73
C GLU A 30 6.73 0.34 9.67
N ALA A 31 7.17 0.09 10.90
CA ALA A 31 7.40 1.14 11.89
C ALA A 31 8.46 2.15 11.42
N ALA A 32 9.54 1.69 10.80
CA ALA A 32 10.58 2.55 10.26
C ALA A 32 10.04 3.52 9.20
N ILE A 33 9.08 3.08 8.37
CA ILE A 33 8.42 3.93 7.37
C ILE A 33 7.44 4.89 8.04
N GLN A 34 6.61 4.40 8.97
CA GLN A 34 5.62 5.21 9.71
C GLN A 34 6.26 6.33 10.54
N LEU A 35 7.50 6.15 10.98
CA LEU A 35 8.23 7.12 11.81
C LEU A 35 9.08 8.11 11.00
N ILE A 36 9.03 8.07 9.67
CA ILE A 36 9.70 9.07 8.83
C ILE A 36 9.01 10.42 9.04
N ALA A 37 9.77 11.41 9.52
CA ALA A 37 9.28 12.77 9.69
C ALA A 37 8.77 13.34 8.35
N ASP A 38 7.68 14.12 8.43
CA ASP A 38 7.08 14.83 7.31
C ASP A 38 6.60 13.94 6.14
N LEU A 39 6.32 12.66 6.42
CA LEU A 39 5.75 11.72 5.46
C LEU A 39 4.33 11.30 5.86
N ASP A 40 3.36 11.46 4.96
CA ASP A 40 2.01 10.92 5.17
C ASP A 40 2.04 9.39 4.98
N VAL A 41 1.78 8.64 6.04
CA VAL A 41 1.75 7.18 5.99
C VAL A 41 0.37 6.67 6.38
N ALA A 42 -0.32 6.05 5.42
CA ALA A 42 -1.64 5.46 5.61
C ALA A 42 -1.56 3.93 5.67
N VAL A 43 -2.18 3.33 6.68
CA VAL A 43 -2.35 1.86 6.77
C VAL A 43 -3.77 1.52 6.34
N LEU A 44 -3.92 0.66 5.33
CA LEU A 44 -5.22 0.26 4.79
C LEU A 44 -5.49 -1.21 5.04
N SER A 45 -6.66 -1.50 5.62
CA SER A 45 -7.16 -2.85 5.78
C SER A 45 -7.48 -3.51 4.42
N PRO A 46 -7.41 -4.84 4.31
CA PRO A 46 -7.84 -5.56 3.10
C PRO A 46 -9.27 -5.22 2.68
N THR A 47 -10.15 -4.91 3.64
CA THR A 47 -11.54 -4.51 3.39
C THR A 47 -11.63 -3.14 2.75
N GLN A 48 -10.90 -2.15 3.26
CA GLN A 48 -10.84 -0.80 2.66
C GLN A 48 -10.30 -0.85 1.22
N ILE A 49 -9.24 -1.63 0.99
CA ILE A 49 -8.67 -1.80 -0.36
C ILE A 49 -9.70 -2.41 -1.31
N LYS A 50 -10.41 -3.47 -0.90
CA LYS A 50 -11.46 -4.08 -1.71
C LYS A 50 -12.61 -3.11 -2.00
N SER A 51 -13.08 -2.38 -0.98
CA SER A 51 -14.16 -1.41 -1.14
C SER A 51 -13.80 -0.32 -2.15
N ALA A 52 -12.61 0.28 -2.01
CA ALA A 52 -12.13 1.32 -2.91
C ALA A 52 -12.04 0.84 -4.37
N LEU A 53 -11.54 -0.39 -4.58
CA LEU A 53 -11.43 -0.98 -5.92
C LEU A 53 -12.78 -1.39 -6.52
N SER A 54 -13.76 -1.74 -5.68
CA SER A 54 -15.13 -2.03 -6.13
C SER A 54 -15.88 -0.75 -6.53
N GLU A 55 -15.70 0.33 -5.78
CA GLU A 55 -16.31 1.64 -6.08
C GLU A 55 -15.65 2.31 -7.29
N LYS A 56 -14.31 2.25 -7.37
CA LYS A 56 -13.51 2.79 -8.48
C LYS A 56 -12.48 1.77 -8.92
N PRO A 57 -12.79 0.95 -9.93
CA PRO A 57 -11.83 0.01 -10.51
C PRO A 57 -10.61 0.72 -11.09
N ILE A 58 -9.50 -0.01 -11.24
CA ILE A 58 -8.33 0.47 -11.97
C ILE A 58 -8.72 0.52 -13.46
N PRO A 59 -8.55 1.65 -14.15
CA PRO A 59 -9.08 1.85 -15.51
C PRO A 59 -8.26 1.14 -16.59
N ILE A 60 -7.09 0.60 -16.25
CA ILE A 60 -6.18 -0.09 -17.17
C ILE A 60 -5.87 -1.50 -16.67
N PRO A 61 -5.60 -2.45 -17.58
CA PRO A 61 -4.98 -3.72 -17.22
C PRO A 61 -3.66 -3.52 -16.48
N PHE A 62 -3.35 -4.38 -15.50
CA PHE A 62 -2.08 -4.28 -14.77
C PHE A 62 -0.86 -4.50 -15.69
N SER A 63 -1.00 -5.32 -16.74
CA SER A 63 0.03 -5.55 -17.76
C SER A 63 0.53 -4.25 -18.41
N ASP A 64 -0.33 -3.25 -18.50
CA ASP A 64 -0.08 -2.02 -19.24
C ASP A 64 0.61 -0.96 -18.35
N THR A 65 0.78 -1.26 -17.04
CA THR A 65 1.48 -0.39 -16.08
C THR A 65 3.00 -0.42 -16.25
N GLY A 66 3.55 -1.44 -16.95
CA GLY A 66 4.98 -1.69 -17.02
C GLY A 66 5.61 -2.21 -15.71
N LEU A 67 4.80 -2.44 -14.67
CA LEU A 67 5.25 -2.96 -13.39
C LEU A 67 5.41 -4.48 -13.42
N LYS A 68 6.33 -4.98 -12.59
CA LYS A 68 6.53 -6.43 -12.41
C LYS A 68 5.36 -7.03 -11.63
N VAL A 69 5.00 -8.28 -11.91
CA VAL A 69 3.86 -8.98 -11.29
C VAL A 69 3.86 -8.92 -9.76
N PHE A 70 5.03 -9.02 -9.11
CA PHE A 70 5.11 -8.95 -7.66
C PHE A 70 4.74 -7.57 -7.08
N GLN A 71 4.71 -6.51 -7.91
CA GLN A 71 4.34 -5.14 -7.52
C GLN A 71 2.83 -4.91 -7.58
N GLU A 72 2.06 -5.82 -8.18
CA GLU A 72 0.62 -5.65 -8.38
C GLU A 72 -0.13 -5.40 -7.06
N THR A 73 0.26 -6.10 -6.00
CA THR A 73 -0.37 -5.92 -4.69
C THR A 73 -0.08 -4.53 -4.12
N ALA A 74 1.15 -4.03 -4.27
CA ALA A 74 1.51 -2.69 -3.81
C ALA A 74 0.83 -1.60 -4.64
N PHE A 75 0.73 -1.79 -5.95
CA PHE A 75 0.03 -0.88 -6.86
C PHE A 75 -1.44 -0.71 -6.48
N LYS A 76 -2.15 -1.83 -6.22
CA LYS A 76 -3.56 -1.81 -5.78
C LYS A 76 -3.75 -1.04 -4.47
N VAL A 77 -2.82 -1.19 -3.53
CA VAL A 77 -2.86 -0.49 -2.23
C VAL A 77 -2.64 1.01 -2.43
N ALA A 78 -1.65 1.40 -3.24
CA ALA A 78 -1.38 2.80 -3.56
C ALA A 78 -2.58 3.46 -4.27
N TYR A 79 -3.19 2.77 -5.24
CA TYR A 79 -4.36 3.27 -5.94
C TYR A 79 -5.58 3.42 -5.01
N ALA A 80 -5.83 2.44 -4.13
CA ALA A 80 -6.88 2.54 -3.12
C ALA A 80 -6.66 3.73 -2.17
N ALA A 81 -5.43 3.94 -1.71
CA ALA A 81 -5.09 5.09 -0.85
C ALA A 81 -5.21 6.44 -1.56
N HIS A 82 -4.99 6.48 -2.88
CA HIS A 82 -5.23 7.67 -3.69
C HIS A 82 -6.73 8.00 -3.79
N ILE A 83 -7.60 6.98 -3.88
CA ILE A 83 -9.05 7.16 -3.96
C ILE A 83 -9.66 7.58 -2.62
N LEU A 84 -9.22 6.95 -1.52
CA LEU A 84 -9.85 7.10 -0.20
C LEU A 84 -9.54 8.43 0.52
N LYS A 85 -8.60 9.24 -0.03
CA LYS A 85 -8.06 10.49 0.55
C LYS A 85 -7.65 10.39 2.01
#